data_AF-A0A1G2Z8E9-F1
#
_entry.id   AF-A0A1G2Z8E9-F1
#
_cell.length_a   1.000
_cell.length_b   1.000
_cell.length_c   1.000
_cell.angle_alpha   90.00
_cell.angle_beta   90.00
_cell.angle_gamma   90.00
#
_symmetry.space_group_name_H-M   'P 1'
#
loop_
_entity.id
_entity.type
_entity.pdbx_description
1 polymer ?
#
loop_
_entity_poly.entity_id
_entity_poly.type
_entity_poly.pdbx_seq_one_letter_code
_entity_poly.pdbx_strand_id
1 'polypeptide(L)'
;MSSSAKKAKCREIIARLANDFQAKYATELKKEAASTSSDFIRRGLGNCTARVSAVLALHYEYARRLAEFLVQALEKDYAHLRPSICETELTKIIENEYGSIRRKVPGWLQESSLLANPEILASYEQGVTQKAEQAKKSIANACILWEERWKAQRQKKRNHLLKWAAGILLTAIVCPIGVTLVIGRMQGRSHPSELQRNMRADPNTSRTPLFVRTKGRVKEREDYLIKEKVHPWLFMWPESSVKVELHDGTDYSYAGLEYGGSVVSVFWKSLDPFLEDTVRQVLDEVGKECQSNGINPSAPLTEAGWLLESMITRVYQEMAEVDQKLRGRRDRKSVPRTEVEWRIKPMTEKVREHVKAAVALYSASPD
;
A
#
# COMPACT_ATOMS: atom_id res chain seq x y z
N MET A 1 -8.28 -30.95 -8.37
CA MET A 1 -8.36 -30.92 -6.89
C MET A 1 -9.81 -30.71 -6.47
N SER A 2 -10.34 -31.59 -5.62
CA SER A 2 -11.67 -31.43 -5.01
C SER A 2 -11.75 -30.15 -4.17
N SER A 3 -12.96 -29.62 -3.97
CA SER A 3 -13.20 -28.46 -3.10
C SER A 3 -12.65 -28.70 -1.68
N SER A 4 -12.78 -29.93 -1.17
CA SER A 4 -12.22 -30.35 0.12
C SER A 4 -10.70 -30.23 0.18
N ALA A 5 -9.98 -30.70 -0.84
CA ALA A 5 -8.52 -30.61 -0.88
C ALA A 5 -8.00 -29.15 -0.89
N LYS A 6 -8.73 -28.24 -1.56
CA LYS A 6 -8.39 -26.81 -1.57
C LYS A 6 -8.59 -26.17 -0.18
N LYS A 7 -9.68 -26.53 0.51
CA LYS A 7 -9.96 -26.06 1.88
C LYS A 7 -8.89 -26.54 2.86
N ALA A 8 -8.52 -27.82 2.80
CA ALA A 8 -7.46 -28.38 3.63
C ALA A 8 -6.12 -27.65 3.43
N LYS A 9 -5.74 -27.40 2.17
CA LYS A 9 -4.52 -26.65 1.86
C LYS A 9 -4.56 -25.19 2.32
N CYS A 10 -5.68 -24.47 2.16
CA CYS A 10 -5.81 -23.11 2.70
C CYS A 10 -5.66 -23.12 4.23
N ARG A 11 -6.31 -24.06 4.93
CA ARG A 11 -6.18 -24.20 6.39
C ARG A 11 -4.73 -24.40 6.84
N GLU A 12 -4.00 -25.31 6.19
CA GLU A 12 -2.59 -25.57 6.48
C GLU A 12 -1.72 -24.31 6.31
N ILE A 13 -1.90 -23.59 5.20
CA ILE A 13 -1.16 -22.36 4.92
C ILE A 13 -1.45 -21.29 5.98
N ILE A 14 -2.72 -21.07 6.32
CA ILE A 14 -3.10 -20.07 7.31
C ILE A 14 -2.55 -20.46 8.69
N ALA A 15 -2.66 -21.73 9.08
CA ALA A 15 -2.13 -22.20 10.36
C ALA A 15 -0.61 -21.96 10.45
N ARG A 16 0.14 -22.24 9.38
CA ARG A 16 1.58 -21.94 9.33
C ARG A 16 1.87 -20.45 9.47
N LEU A 17 1.18 -19.59 8.71
CA LEU A 17 1.37 -18.14 8.80
C LEU A 17 1.03 -17.60 10.19
N ALA A 18 -0.03 -18.11 10.82
CA ALA A 18 -0.40 -17.74 12.19
C ALA A 18 0.67 -18.15 13.20
N ASN A 19 1.24 -19.35 13.06
CA ASN A 19 2.34 -19.82 13.89
C ASN A 19 3.61 -18.96 13.70
N ASP A 20 3.95 -18.59 12.47
CA ASP A 20 5.09 -17.72 12.16
C ASP A 20 4.91 -16.33 12.81
N PHE A 21 3.69 -15.78 12.74
CA PHE A 21 3.35 -14.52 13.41
C PHE A 21 3.48 -14.65 14.93
N GLN A 22 2.90 -15.70 15.51
CA GLN A 22 2.96 -15.95 16.96
C GLN A 22 4.40 -16.13 17.45
N ALA A 23 5.23 -16.90 16.74
CA ALA A 23 6.63 -17.09 17.07
C ALA A 23 7.40 -15.76 17.11
N LYS A 24 7.06 -14.83 16.22
CA LYS A 24 7.71 -13.52 16.14
C LYS A 24 7.22 -12.54 17.22
N TYR A 25 5.92 -12.45 17.45
CA TYR A 25 5.33 -11.34 18.22
C TYR A 25 4.80 -11.74 19.61
N ALA A 26 4.63 -13.02 19.92
CA ALA A 26 4.07 -13.42 21.22
C ALA A 26 5.00 -13.07 22.40
N THR A 27 6.32 -13.13 22.20
CA THR A 27 7.30 -12.77 23.24
C THR A 27 7.30 -11.26 23.51
N GLU A 28 7.19 -10.45 22.46
CA GLU A 28 7.07 -8.99 22.56
C GLU A 28 5.80 -8.60 23.30
N LEU A 29 4.65 -9.17 22.91
CA LEU A 29 3.37 -8.95 23.60
C LEU A 29 3.45 -9.29 25.09
N LYS A 30 4.03 -10.45 25.45
CA LYS A 30 4.21 -10.84 26.86
C LYS A 30 5.07 -9.82 27.62
N LYS A 31 6.17 -9.36 27.00
CA LYS A 31 7.08 -8.37 27.60
C LYS A 31 6.38 -7.02 27.79
N GLU A 32 5.66 -6.52 26.80
CA GLU A 32 4.94 -5.26 26.87
C GLU A 32 3.80 -5.30 27.88
N ALA A 33 3.03 -6.39 27.91
CA ALA A 33 1.95 -6.58 28.88
C ALA A 33 2.49 -6.62 30.32
N ALA A 34 3.58 -7.35 30.55
CA ALA A 34 4.25 -7.39 31.85
C ALA A 34 4.80 -6.02 32.24
N SER A 35 5.52 -5.35 31.34
CA SER A 35 6.05 -4.00 31.55
C SER A 35 4.96 -2.98 31.88
N THR A 36 3.83 -3.05 31.16
CA THR A 36 2.68 -2.18 31.40
C THR A 36 2.09 -2.43 32.78
N SER A 37 1.86 -3.70 33.14
CA SER A 37 1.36 -4.06 34.46
C SER A 37 2.29 -3.57 35.59
N SER A 38 3.60 -3.78 35.44
CA SER A 38 4.62 -3.31 36.40
C SER A 38 4.65 -1.80 36.54
N ASP A 39 4.48 -1.03 35.45
CA ASP A 39 4.44 0.43 35.51
C ASP A 39 3.24 0.95 36.31
N PHE A 40 2.06 0.37 36.10
CA PHE A 40 0.87 0.70 36.90
C PHE A 40 1.07 0.37 38.38
N ILE A 41 1.65 -0.80 38.70
CA ILE A 41 1.97 -1.20 40.09
C ILE A 41 2.92 -0.18 40.74
N ARG A 42 4.01 0.19 40.04
CA ARG A 42 5.00 1.16 40.55
C ARG A 42 4.40 2.53 40.84
N ARG A 43 3.36 2.93 40.10
CA ARG A 43 2.64 4.20 40.32
C ARG A 43 1.55 4.12 41.41
N GLY A 44 1.43 2.99 42.12
CA GLY A 44 0.36 2.78 43.10
C GLY A 44 -1.02 2.52 42.46
N LEU A 45 -1.07 2.29 41.15
CA LEU A 45 -2.28 2.03 40.37
C LEU A 45 -2.45 0.53 40.08
N GLY A 46 -1.98 -0.34 40.97
CA GLY A 46 -2.06 -1.80 40.79
C GLY A 46 -3.50 -2.34 40.80
N ASN A 47 -4.37 -1.75 41.60
CA ASN A 47 -5.75 -2.22 41.80
C ASN A 47 -6.77 -1.36 41.05
N CYS A 48 -6.49 -1.01 39.79
CA CYS A 48 -7.36 -0.15 39.00
C CYS A 48 -7.77 -0.77 37.67
N THR A 49 -8.97 -0.42 37.21
CA THR A 49 -9.51 -0.86 35.91
C THR A 49 -8.65 -0.39 34.74
N ALA A 50 -7.99 0.77 34.88
CA ALA A 50 -7.10 1.29 33.85
C ALA A 50 -5.92 0.35 33.54
N ARG A 51 -5.38 -0.37 34.53
CA ARG A 51 -4.32 -1.37 34.31
C ARG A 51 -4.81 -2.52 33.43
N VAL A 52 -5.96 -3.11 33.78
CA VAL A 52 -6.56 -4.23 33.01
C VAL A 52 -6.92 -3.77 31.60
N SER A 53 -7.50 -2.57 31.46
CA SER A 53 -7.82 -1.97 30.16
C SER A 53 -6.57 -1.76 29.28
N ALA A 54 -5.45 -1.31 29.86
CA ALA A 54 -4.20 -1.11 29.13
C ALA A 54 -3.60 -2.44 28.63
N VAL A 55 -3.55 -3.46 29.49
CA VAL A 55 -3.10 -4.82 29.10
C VAL A 55 -4.00 -5.40 28.00
N LEU A 56 -5.31 -5.24 28.16
CA LEU A 56 -6.30 -5.72 27.19
C LEU A 56 -6.16 -5.02 25.83
N ALA A 57 -5.86 -3.72 25.83
CA ALA A 57 -5.61 -2.96 24.60
C ALA A 57 -4.41 -3.52 23.80
N LEU A 58 -3.32 -3.93 24.47
CA LEU A 58 -2.18 -4.58 23.82
C LEU A 58 -2.59 -5.90 23.17
N HIS A 59 -3.42 -6.70 23.85
CA HIS A 59 -3.93 -7.95 23.30
C HIS A 59 -4.88 -7.75 22.11
N TYR A 60 -5.71 -6.71 22.13
CA TYR A 60 -6.54 -6.34 20.98
C TYR A 60 -5.72 -5.90 19.79
N GLU A 61 -4.69 -5.08 20.02
CA GLU A 61 -3.78 -4.63 18.99
C GLU A 61 -3.02 -5.80 18.37
N TYR A 62 -2.56 -6.76 19.18
CA TYR A 62 -1.96 -8.00 18.70
C TYR A 62 -2.90 -8.81 17.80
N ALA A 63 -4.14 -9.03 18.23
CA ALA A 63 -5.14 -9.77 17.43
C ALA A 63 -5.46 -9.05 16.11
N ARG A 64 -5.54 -7.72 16.13
CA ARG A 64 -5.71 -6.89 14.92
C ARG A 64 -4.54 -7.06 13.95
N ARG A 65 -3.30 -6.96 14.44
CA ARG A 65 -2.08 -7.14 13.63
C ARG A 65 -2.00 -8.55 13.04
N LEU A 66 -2.40 -9.58 13.79
CA LEU A 66 -2.48 -10.95 13.28
C LEU A 66 -3.47 -11.03 12.10
N ALA A 67 -4.68 -10.48 12.24
CA ALA A 67 -5.68 -10.48 11.17
C ALA A 67 -5.17 -9.78 9.90
N GLU A 68 -4.57 -8.59 10.06
CA GLU A 68 -4.01 -7.81 8.95
C GLU A 68 -2.85 -8.55 8.26
N PHE A 69 -1.93 -9.10 9.05
CA PHE A 69 -0.80 -9.88 8.54
C PHE A 69 -1.29 -11.07 7.72
N LEU A 70 -2.23 -11.86 8.24
CA LEU A 70 -2.74 -13.04 7.55
C LEU A 70 -3.40 -12.68 6.22
N VAL A 71 -4.25 -11.65 6.18
CA VAL A 71 -4.89 -11.20 4.93
C VAL A 71 -3.86 -10.72 3.91
N GLN A 72 -2.90 -9.89 4.34
CA GLN A 72 -1.86 -9.36 3.45
C GLN A 72 -0.95 -10.46 2.90
N ALA A 73 -0.52 -11.40 3.74
CA ALA A 73 0.34 -12.52 3.33
C ALA A 73 -0.39 -13.45 2.35
N LEU A 74 -1.66 -13.77 2.62
CA LEU A 74 -2.48 -14.58 1.70
C LEU A 74 -2.69 -13.89 0.35
N GLU A 75 -3.00 -12.59 0.36
CA GLU A 75 -3.20 -11.83 -0.86
C GLU A 75 -1.92 -11.78 -1.71
N LYS A 76 -0.78 -11.50 -1.07
CA LYS A 76 0.50 -11.30 -1.75
C LYS A 76 1.11 -12.61 -2.23
N ASP A 77 1.27 -13.57 -1.33
CA ASP A 77 2.09 -14.76 -1.58
C ASP A 77 1.26 -15.95 -2.08
N TYR A 78 -0.07 -15.90 -1.88
CA TYR A 78 -0.99 -16.99 -2.23
C TYR A 78 -2.14 -16.54 -3.12
N ALA A 79 -1.86 -15.70 -4.13
CA ALA A 79 -2.83 -15.18 -5.09
C ALA A 79 -3.65 -16.23 -5.87
N HIS A 80 -3.27 -17.51 -5.80
CA HIS A 80 -4.03 -18.62 -6.38
C HIS A 80 -5.17 -19.12 -5.49
N LEU A 81 -5.14 -18.82 -4.19
CA LEU A 81 -6.24 -19.11 -3.26
C LEU A 81 -7.39 -18.13 -3.48
N ARG A 82 -8.61 -18.63 -3.24
CA ARG A 82 -9.81 -17.80 -3.36
C ARG A 82 -10.13 -17.21 -1.97
N PRO A 83 -10.31 -15.89 -1.86
CA PRO A 83 -10.58 -15.20 -0.59
C PRO A 83 -11.74 -15.80 0.21
N SER A 84 -12.86 -16.10 -0.45
CA SER A 84 -14.03 -16.69 0.20
C SER A 84 -13.80 -18.06 0.83
N ILE A 85 -12.79 -18.81 0.38
CA ILE A 85 -12.42 -20.10 0.99
C ILE A 85 -11.66 -19.87 2.30
N CYS A 86 -10.90 -18.79 2.38
CA CYS A 86 -9.99 -18.52 3.47
C CYS A 86 -10.64 -17.67 4.58
N GLU A 87 -11.71 -16.92 4.28
CA GLU A 87 -12.47 -16.11 5.25
C GLU A 87 -12.93 -16.90 6.49
N THR A 88 -13.50 -18.10 6.31
CA THR A 88 -13.98 -18.93 7.43
C THR A 88 -12.83 -19.35 8.36
N GLU A 89 -11.68 -19.73 7.79
CA GLU A 89 -10.53 -20.18 8.58
C GLU A 89 -9.83 -18.99 9.27
N LEU A 90 -9.73 -17.83 8.61
CA LEU A 90 -9.24 -16.59 9.22
C LEU A 90 -10.11 -16.18 10.42
N THR A 91 -11.43 -16.21 10.23
CA THR A 91 -12.41 -15.90 11.28
C THR A 91 -12.23 -16.81 12.49
N LYS A 92 -12.07 -18.12 12.26
CA LYS A 92 -11.84 -19.11 13.32
C LYS A 92 -10.56 -18.84 14.12
N ILE A 93 -9.47 -18.43 13.47
CA ILE A 93 -8.23 -18.10 14.17
C ILE A 93 -8.41 -16.87 15.06
N ILE A 94 -9.06 -15.84 14.56
CA ILE A 94 -9.33 -14.63 15.36
C ILE A 94 -10.29 -14.93 16.50
N GLU A 95 -11.32 -15.76 16.29
CA GLU A 95 -12.18 -16.25 17.37
C GLU A 95 -11.40 -16.99 18.46
N ASN A 96 -10.45 -17.85 18.07
CA ASN A 96 -9.60 -18.57 19.02
C ASN A 96 -8.72 -17.61 19.84
N GLU A 97 -8.15 -16.57 19.21
CA GLU A 97 -7.35 -15.56 19.90
C GLU A 97 -8.20 -14.74 20.90
N TYR A 98 -9.38 -14.26 20.48
CA TYR A 98 -10.29 -13.57 21.40
C TYR A 98 -10.82 -14.48 22.50
N GLY A 99 -11.02 -15.77 22.24
CA GLY A 99 -11.34 -16.78 23.25
C GLY A 99 -10.19 -17.00 24.26
N SER A 100 -8.94 -16.91 23.80
CA SER A 100 -7.76 -16.91 24.67
C SER A 100 -7.72 -15.66 25.55
N ILE A 101 -8.00 -14.48 25.00
CA ILE A 101 -8.09 -13.22 25.74
C ILE A 101 -9.19 -13.31 26.81
N ARG A 102 -10.40 -13.75 26.43
CA ARG A 102 -11.55 -13.91 27.35
C ARG A 102 -11.20 -14.77 28.56
N ARG A 103 -10.48 -15.88 28.36
CA ARG A 103 -10.03 -16.77 29.45
C ARG A 103 -9.02 -16.13 30.40
N LYS A 104 -8.26 -15.11 29.96
CA LYS A 104 -7.25 -14.43 30.78
C LYS A 104 -7.82 -13.27 31.60
N VAL A 105 -8.92 -12.67 31.16
CA VAL A 105 -9.55 -11.51 31.83
C VAL A 105 -9.81 -11.75 33.33
N PRO A 106 -10.39 -12.90 33.77
CA PRO A 106 -10.57 -13.16 35.19
C PRO A 106 -9.26 -13.15 35.99
N GLY A 107 -8.17 -13.68 35.42
CA GLY A 107 -6.85 -13.67 36.05
C GLY A 107 -6.32 -12.25 36.24
N TRP A 108 -6.40 -11.40 35.21
CA TRP A 108 -5.97 -9.99 35.31
C TRP A 108 -6.81 -9.17 36.29
N LEU A 109 -8.11 -9.47 36.39
CA LEU A 109 -8.98 -8.84 37.39
C LEU A 109 -8.66 -9.32 38.80
N GLN A 110 -8.36 -10.62 38.97
CA GLN A 110 -7.94 -11.18 40.25
C GLN A 110 -6.62 -10.56 40.74
N GLU A 111 -5.63 -10.45 39.87
CA GLU A 111 -4.36 -9.77 40.13
C GLU A 111 -4.54 -8.29 40.52
N SER A 112 -5.68 -7.68 40.17
CA SER A 112 -6.02 -6.28 40.48
C SER A 112 -6.96 -6.13 41.68
N SER A 113 -7.32 -7.24 42.35
CA SER A 113 -8.37 -7.28 43.38
C SER A 113 -9.74 -6.75 42.91
N LEU A 114 -10.01 -6.78 41.60
CA LEU A 114 -11.27 -6.30 41.00
C LEU A 114 -12.29 -7.41 40.72
N LEU A 115 -11.89 -8.67 40.81
CA LEU A 115 -12.75 -9.82 40.49
C LEU A 115 -13.99 -9.94 41.39
N ALA A 116 -13.95 -9.34 42.58
CA ALA A 116 -15.08 -9.34 43.52
C ALA A 116 -16.31 -8.58 43.00
N ASN A 117 -16.15 -7.71 41.99
CA ASN A 117 -17.26 -6.99 41.38
C ASN A 117 -17.72 -7.69 40.07
N PRO A 118 -18.89 -8.36 40.07
CA PRO A 118 -19.38 -9.09 38.89
C PRO A 118 -19.73 -8.17 37.72
N GLU A 119 -20.11 -6.91 37.97
CA GLU A 119 -20.43 -5.93 36.93
C GLU A 119 -19.19 -5.56 36.12
N ILE A 120 -18.04 -5.43 36.79
CA ILE A 120 -16.76 -5.15 36.13
C ILE A 120 -16.37 -6.32 35.21
N LEU A 121 -16.46 -7.56 35.70
CA LEU A 121 -16.18 -8.75 34.88
C LEU A 121 -17.09 -8.81 33.65
N ALA A 122 -18.40 -8.63 33.85
CA ALA A 122 -19.37 -8.64 32.76
C ALA A 122 -19.08 -7.55 31.71
N SER A 123 -18.71 -6.34 32.15
CA SER A 123 -18.32 -5.24 31.26
C SER A 123 -17.11 -5.59 30.39
N TYR A 124 -16.06 -6.18 30.97
CA TYR A 124 -14.88 -6.62 30.20
C TYR A 124 -15.21 -7.77 29.24
N GLU A 125 -15.99 -8.76 29.66
CA GLU A 125 -16.39 -9.86 28.77
C GLU A 125 -17.23 -9.36 27.58
N GLN A 126 -18.13 -8.41 27.82
CA GLN A 126 -18.89 -7.75 26.76
C GLN A 126 -17.96 -6.98 25.82
N GLY A 127 -16.98 -6.24 26.36
CA GLY A 127 -15.98 -5.53 25.57
C GLY A 127 -15.14 -6.45 24.67
N VAL A 128 -14.71 -7.61 25.20
CA VAL A 128 -13.98 -8.64 24.43
C VAL A 128 -14.85 -9.18 23.30
N THR A 129 -16.13 -9.45 23.58
CA THR A 129 -17.09 -9.94 22.59
C THR A 129 -17.34 -8.92 21.48
N GLN A 130 -17.55 -7.65 21.83
CA GLN A 130 -17.73 -6.57 20.86
C GLN A 130 -16.50 -6.40 19.96
N LYS A 131 -15.30 -6.47 20.54
CA LYS A 131 -14.04 -6.37 19.77
C LYS A 131 -13.81 -7.57 18.87
N ALA A 132 -14.18 -8.78 19.31
CA ALA A 132 -14.15 -9.96 18.47
C ALA A 132 -15.07 -9.78 17.24
N GLU A 133 -16.32 -9.35 17.43
CA GLU A 133 -17.26 -9.10 16.33
C GLU A 133 -16.78 -7.98 15.39
N GLN A 134 -16.17 -6.92 15.93
CA GLN A 134 -15.54 -5.87 15.11
C GLN A 134 -14.41 -6.44 14.24
N ALA A 135 -13.56 -7.30 14.80
CA ALA A 135 -12.47 -7.94 14.07
C ALA A 135 -12.98 -8.88 12.97
N LYS A 136 -14.04 -9.67 13.23
CA LYS A 136 -14.68 -10.52 12.21
C LYS A 136 -15.20 -9.71 11.03
N LYS A 137 -15.92 -8.61 11.30
CA LYS A 137 -16.40 -7.70 10.25
C LYS A 137 -15.25 -7.10 9.44
N SER A 138 -14.14 -6.75 10.10
CA SER A 138 -12.94 -6.25 9.42
C SER A 138 -12.33 -7.29 8.48
N ILE A 139 -12.24 -8.56 8.90
CA ILE A 139 -11.76 -9.66 8.06
C ILE A 139 -12.68 -9.87 6.87
N ALA A 140 -14.00 -9.92 7.09
CA ALA A 140 -14.98 -10.10 6.02
C ALA A 140 -14.85 -8.98 4.97
N ASN A 141 -14.79 -7.72 5.40
CA ASN A 141 -14.59 -6.58 4.51
C ASN A 141 -13.27 -6.67 3.72
N ALA A 142 -12.18 -7.07 4.38
CA ALA A 142 -10.89 -7.23 3.73
C ALA A 142 -10.91 -8.37 2.70
N CYS A 143 -11.59 -9.49 3.00
CA CYS A 143 -11.81 -10.60 2.07
C CYS A 143 -12.66 -10.20 0.87
N ILE A 144 -13.68 -9.34 1.03
CA ILE A 144 -14.48 -8.80 -0.07
C ILE A 144 -13.61 -7.98 -1.02
N LEU A 145 -12.86 -7.01 -0.48
CA LEU A 145 -11.93 -6.18 -1.27
C LEU A 145 -10.85 -7.02 -1.97
N TRP A 146 -10.39 -8.07 -1.31
CA TRP A 146 -9.46 -9.02 -1.90
C TRP A 146 -10.11 -9.84 -3.03
N GLU A 147 -11.37 -10.30 -2.89
CA GLU A 147 -12.12 -11.03 -3.94
C GLU A 147 -12.34 -10.16 -5.18
N GLU A 148 -12.63 -8.88 -5.02
CA GLU A 148 -12.77 -7.94 -6.14
C GLU A 148 -11.45 -7.79 -6.91
N ARG A 149 -10.34 -7.54 -6.20
CA ARG A 149 -9.01 -7.44 -6.81
C ARG A 149 -8.59 -8.74 -7.47
N TRP A 150 -8.88 -9.88 -6.84
CA TRP A 150 -8.61 -11.21 -7.37
C TRP A 150 -9.36 -11.47 -8.68
N LYS A 151 -10.66 -11.14 -8.73
CA LYS A 151 -11.49 -11.24 -9.96
C LYS A 151 -10.94 -10.35 -11.07
N ALA A 152 -10.58 -9.11 -10.75
CA ALA A 152 -10.02 -8.17 -11.72
C ALA A 152 -8.71 -8.68 -12.32
N GLN A 153 -7.80 -9.23 -11.49
CA GLN A 153 -6.55 -9.82 -11.96
C GLN A 153 -6.78 -11.04 -12.85
N ARG A 154 -7.72 -11.92 -12.49
CA ARG A 154 -8.08 -13.10 -13.31
C ARG A 154 -8.71 -12.69 -14.64
N GLN A 155 -9.55 -11.67 -14.65
CA GLN A 155 -10.14 -11.14 -15.87
C GLN A 155 -9.07 -10.54 -16.79
N LYS A 156 -8.11 -9.76 -16.25
CA LYS A 156 -6.95 -9.26 -17.01
C LYS A 156 -6.15 -10.41 -17.64
N LYS A 157 -5.84 -11.47 -16.88
CA LYS A 157 -5.13 -12.65 -17.38
C LYS A 157 -5.92 -13.39 -18.47
N ARG A 158 -7.24 -13.56 -18.30
CA ARG A 158 -8.11 -14.18 -19.31
C ARG A 158 -8.12 -13.36 -20.60
N ASN A 159 -8.27 -12.04 -20.50
CA ASN A 159 -8.26 -11.15 -21.65
C ASN A 159 -6.91 -11.16 -22.37
N HIS A 160 -5.79 -11.23 -21.62
CA HIS A 160 -4.46 -11.37 -22.20
C HIS A 160 -4.29 -12.70 -22.95
N LEU A 161 -4.73 -13.82 -22.35
CA LEU A 161 -4.69 -15.13 -23.01
C LEU A 161 -5.57 -15.19 -24.26
N LEU A 162 -6.76 -14.59 -24.23
CA LEU A 162 -7.63 -14.50 -25.41
C LEU A 162 -7.00 -13.67 -26.52
N LYS A 163 -6.37 -12.52 -26.19
CA LYS A 163 -5.63 -11.72 -27.16
C LYS A 163 -4.45 -12.49 -27.77
N TRP A 164 -3.71 -13.24 -26.95
CA TRP A 164 -2.60 -14.06 -27.41
C TRP A 164 -3.06 -15.21 -28.30
N ALA A 165 -4.12 -15.92 -27.91
CA ALA A 165 -4.72 -16.99 -28.72
C ALA A 165 -5.28 -16.47 -30.05
N ALA A 166 -5.95 -15.32 -30.05
CA ALA A 166 -6.42 -14.68 -31.28
C ALA A 166 -5.25 -14.27 -32.19
N GLY A 167 -4.14 -13.78 -31.62
CA GLY A 167 -2.92 -13.50 -32.36
C GLY A 167 -2.34 -14.73 -33.05
N ILE A 168 -2.26 -15.87 -32.34
CA ILE A 168 -1.79 -17.15 -32.91
C ILE A 168 -2.71 -17.62 -34.04
N LEU A 169 -4.02 -17.56 -33.84
CA LEU A 169 -5.00 -17.99 -34.83
C LEU A 169 -4.90 -17.14 -36.11
N LEU A 170 -4.72 -15.81 -35.97
CA LEU A 170 -4.50 -14.92 -37.11
C LEU A 170 -3.21 -15.26 -37.87
N THR A 171 -2.10 -15.51 -37.16
CA THR A 171 -0.84 -15.91 -37.81
C THR A 171 -0.93 -17.26 -38.52
N ALA A 172 -1.68 -18.22 -37.96
CA ALA A 172 -1.87 -19.53 -38.58
C ALA A 172 -2.76 -19.48 -39.83
N ILE A 173 -3.72 -18.56 -39.90
CA ILE A 173 -4.60 -18.36 -41.06
C ILE A 173 -3.90 -17.57 -42.18
N VAL A 174 -2.98 -16.66 -41.84
CA VAL A 174 -2.27 -15.84 -42.84
C VAL A 174 -1.07 -16.57 -43.46
N CYS A 175 -0.43 -17.51 -42.75
CA CYS A 175 0.74 -18.25 -43.26
C CYS A 175 0.52 -19.13 -44.53
N PRO A 176 -0.66 -19.71 -44.82
CA PRO A 176 -0.87 -20.47 -46.05
C PRO A 176 -1.15 -19.60 -47.28
N ILE A 177 -1.54 -18.33 -47.09
CA ILE A 177 -1.92 -17.42 -48.19
C ILE A 177 -0.83 -16.37 -48.36
N GLY A 178 0.19 -16.73 -49.14
CA GLY A 178 1.00 -15.76 -49.88
C GLY A 178 1.72 -14.68 -49.07
N VAL A 179 3.00 -14.91 -48.82
CA VAL A 179 4.00 -13.86 -48.61
C VAL A 179 3.96 -12.90 -49.79
N THR A 180 3.20 -11.82 -49.68
CA THR A 180 3.47 -10.46 -50.19
C THR A 180 2.21 -9.63 -49.99
N LEU A 181 2.15 -8.79 -48.96
CA LEU A 181 1.74 -7.38 -49.04
C LEU A 181 1.48 -6.81 -47.64
N VAL A 182 2.22 -5.73 -47.35
CA VAL A 182 1.79 -4.55 -46.58
C VAL A 182 1.57 -4.75 -45.08
N ILE A 183 2.64 -4.46 -44.33
CA ILE A 183 2.58 -3.99 -42.94
C ILE A 183 1.93 -2.59 -42.94
N GLY A 184 0.60 -2.56 -42.93
CA GLY A 184 -0.20 -1.37 -42.70
C GLY A 184 -0.56 -1.25 -41.22
N ARG A 185 0.04 -0.26 -40.55
CA ARG A 185 -0.31 0.31 -39.23
C ARG A 185 -1.67 -0.14 -38.66
N MET A 186 -1.65 -0.99 -37.64
CA MET A 186 -2.77 -1.13 -36.69
C MET A 186 -2.56 -0.17 -35.50
N GLN A 187 -3.06 1.06 -35.65
CA GLN A 187 -3.42 1.93 -34.51
C GLN A 187 -4.93 1.82 -34.30
N GLY A 188 -5.37 0.76 -33.62
CA GLY A 188 -6.74 0.59 -33.16
C GLY A 188 -6.79 0.58 -31.63
N ARG A 189 -6.72 1.75 -31.00
CA ARG A 189 -7.07 1.88 -29.57
C ARG A 189 -8.57 1.76 -29.45
N SER A 190 -9.04 0.67 -28.84
CA SER A 190 -10.44 0.47 -28.46
C SER A 190 -10.92 1.62 -27.56
N HIS A 191 -11.99 2.30 -27.99
CA HIS A 191 -12.72 3.28 -27.18
C HIS A 191 -13.19 2.66 -25.85
N PRO A 192 -13.08 3.38 -24.72
CA PRO A 192 -13.80 3.02 -23.51
C PRO A 192 -15.30 3.17 -23.76
N SER A 193 -16.04 2.11 -23.43
CA SER A 193 -17.50 1.99 -23.49
C SER A 193 -18.25 3.19 -22.89
N GLU A 194 -19.36 3.56 -23.51
CA GLU A 194 -20.33 4.63 -23.19
C GLU A 194 -20.96 4.62 -21.77
N LEU A 195 -20.49 3.77 -20.85
CA LEU A 195 -21.05 3.56 -19.52
C LEU A 195 -20.68 4.65 -18.49
N GLN A 196 -20.03 5.76 -18.88
CA GLN A 196 -19.49 6.77 -17.95
C GLN A 196 -20.19 8.13 -17.94
N ARG A 197 -21.28 8.34 -18.70
CA ARG A 197 -21.83 9.69 -18.93
C ARG A 197 -22.49 10.42 -17.74
N ASN A 198 -22.54 9.86 -16.52
CA ASN A 198 -23.13 10.55 -15.37
C ASN A 198 -22.45 10.16 -14.04
N MET A 199 -21.19 10.54 -13.84
CA MET A 199 -20.56 10.43 -12.52
C MET A 199 -20.75 11.75 -11.75
N ARG A 200 -21.70 11.79 -10.82
CA ARG A 200 -21.81 12.88 -9.83
C ARG A 200 -20.68 12.76 -8.80
N ALA A 201 -20.26 13.89 -8.25
CA ALA A 201 -19.31 13.94 -7.13
C ALA A 201 -19.77 13.03 -5.99
N ASP A 202 -18.83 12.35 -5.32
CA ASP A 202 -19.14 11.52 -4.16
C ASP A 202 -19.69 12.41 -3.03
N PRO A 203 -20.96 12.24 -2.62
CA PRO A 203 -21.61 13.12 -1.64
C PRO A 203 -20.93 13.09 -0.27
N ASN A 204 -20.11 12.07 0.02
CA ASN A 204 -19.48 11.93 1.34
C ASN A 204 -18.09 12.57 1.42
N THR A 205 -17.42 12.82 0.29
CA THR A 205 -16.02 13.27 0.29
C THR A 205 -15.81 14.65 -0.34
N SER A 206 -16.84 15.21 -0.99
CA SER A 206 -16.73 16.45 -1.80
C SER A 206 -15.64 16.37 -2.88
N ARG A 207 -15.21 15.16 -3.25
CA ARG A 207 -14.16 14.92 -4.24
C ARG A 207 -14.75 14.66 -5.61
N THR A 208 -13.97 14.96 -6.64
CA THR A 208 -14.38 14.65 -8.00
C THR A 208 -14.41 13.13 -8.24
N PRO A 209 -15.24 12.64 -9.18
CA PRO A 209 -15.26 11.22 -9.54
C PRO A 209 -13.90 10.69 -10.00
N LEU A 210 -13.03 11.55 -10.54
CA LEU A 210 -11.69 11.19 -11.00
C LEU A 210 -10.68 11.08 -9.86
N PHE A 211 -11.01 11.52 -8.64
CA PHE A 211 -10.08 11.55 -7.52
C PHE A 211 -9.50 10.17 -7.19
N VAL A 212 -10.35 9.14 -7.05
CA VAL A 212 -9.92 7.78 -6.68
C VAL A 212 -8.96 7.21 -7.73
N ARG A 213 -9.29 7.41 -9.01
CA ARG A 213 -8.46 6.96 -10.13
C ARG A 213 -7.12 7.70 -10.17
N THR A 214 -7.16 9.03 -10.03
CA THR A 214 -5.97 9.89 -10.03
C THR A 214 -5.05 9.57 -8.87
N LYS A 215 -5.61 9.35 -7.67
CA LYS A 215 -4.87 8.89 -6.50
C LYS A 215 -4.18 7.54 -6.73
N GLY A 216 -4.85 6.60 -7.40
CA GLY A 216 -4.27 5.32 -7.81
C GLY A 216 -3.05 5.52 -8.73
N ARG A 217 -3.20 6.33 -9.78
CA ARG A 217 -2.10 6.65 -10.72
C ARG A 217 -0.91 7.29 -10.03
N VAL A 218 -1.15 8.33 -9.22
CA VAL A 218 -0.09 9.03 -8.48
C VAL A 218 0.64 8.08 -7.55
N LYS A 219 -0.08 7.20 -6.84
CA LYS A 219 0.54 6.20 -5.97
C LYS A 219 1.39 5.18 -6.73
N GLU A 220 0.93 4.72 -7.88
CA GLU A 220 1.73 3.81 -8.73
C GLU A 220 3.05 4.47 -9.19
N ARG A 221 3.00 5.75 -9.57
CA ARG A 221 4.20 6.52 -9.96
C ARG A 221 5.12 6.79 -8.76
N GLU A 222 4.56 7.10 -7.60
CA GLU A 222 5.28 7.23 -6.33
C GLU A 222 6.06 5.95 -6.00
N ASP A 223 5.36 4.81 -5.98
CA ASP A 223 5.95 3.51 -5.69
C ASP A 223 7.07 3.16 -6.68
N TYR A 224 6.89 3.50 -7.97
CA TYR A 224 7.91 3.33 -8.99
C TYR A 224 9.15 4.20 -8.72
N LEU A 225 8.98 5.50 -8.48
CA LEU A 225 10.11 6.41 -8.21
C LEU A 225 10.91 5.97 -6.99
N ILE A 226 10.22 5.59 -5.91
CA ILE A 226 10.88 5.11 -4.70
C ILE A 226 11.66 3.82 -4.97
N LYS A 227 11.01 2.80 -5.55
CA LYS A 227 11.62 1.48 -5.72
C LYS A 227 12.71 1.44 -6.79
N GLU A 228 12.47 2.10 -7.91
CA GLU A 228 13.31 1.97 -9.10
C GLU A 228 14.34 3.09 -9.23
N LYS A 229 14.12 4.25 -8.59
CA LYS A 229 15.03 5.41 -8.71
C LYS A 229 15.70 5.81 -7.40
N VAL A 230 15.06 5.59 -6.23
CA VAL A 230 15.64 5.95 -4.92
C VAL A 230 16.30 4.75 -4.21
N HIS A 231 15.60 3.63 -4.06
CA HIS A 231 16.10 2.45 -3.35
C HIS A 231 17.34 1.78 -3.95
N PRO A 232 17.62 1.80 -5.27
CA PRO A 232 18.84 1.19 -5.80
C PRO A 232 20.12 1.79 -5.20
N TRP A 233 20.08 3.04 -4.75
CA TRP A 233 21.19 3.69 -4.08
C TRP A 233 21.55 3.05 -2.74
N LEU A 234 20.64 2.35 -2.08
CA LEU A 234 20.93 1.59 -0.85
C LEU A 234 21.95 0.46 -1.07
N PHE A 235 22.18 0.07 -2.32
CA PHE A 235 23.19 -0.92 -2.68
C PHE A 235 24.53 -0.27 -3.05
N MET A 236 24.75 1.01 -2.76
CA MET A 236 26.03 1.69 -2.98
C MET A 236 27.01 1.41 -1.84
N TRP A 237 27.48 0.18 -1.77
CA TRP A 237 28.54 -0.25 -0.86
C TRP A 237 29.86 -0.36 -1.62
N PRO A 238 31.03 -0.27 -0.95
CA PRO A 238 32.33 -0.34 -1.61
C PRO A 238 32.52 -1.61 -2.46
N GLU A 239 31.86 -2.70 -2.08
CA GLU A 239 31.95 -4.02 -2.71
C GLU A 239 30.90 -4.26 -3.80
N SER A 240 29.96 -3.32 -4.02
CA SER A 240 28.87 -3.47 -4.98
C SER A 240 28.87 -2.36 -6.02
N SER A 241 28.51 -2.73 -7.26
CA SER A 241 28.28 -1.75 -8.32
C SER A 241 26.81 -1.36 -8.34
N VAL A 242 26.52 -0.06 -8.25
CA VAL A 242 25.17 0.47 -8.50
C VAL A 242 25.12 1.00 -9.92
N LYS A 243 24.08 0.62 -10.65
CA LYS A 243 23.71 1.23 -11.92
C LYS A 243 22.51 2.14 -11.69
N VAL A 244 22.64 3.40 -12.05
CA VAL A 244 21.57 4.40 -11.96
C VAL A 244 21.35 4.98 -13.35
N GLU A 245 20.15 4.77 -13.86
CA GLU A 245 19.68 5.37 -15.11
C GLU A 245 19.12 6.77 -14.79
N LEU A 246 19.72 7.80 -15.38
CA LEU A 246 19.20 9.17 -15.34
C LEU A 246 18.01 9.35 -16.28
N HIS A 247 17.30 10.45 -16.12
CA HIS A 247 16.09 10.75 -16.90
C HIS A 247 16.35 10.89 -18.41
N ASP A 248 17.56 11.27 -18.81
CA ASP A 248 17.99 11.35 -20.22
C ASP A 248 18.34 9.98 -20.82
N GLY A 249 18.21 8.89 -20.05
CA GLY A 249 18.61 7.53 -20.44
C GLY A 249 20.10 7.26 -20.28
N THR A 250 20.87 8.21 -19.73
CA THR A 250 22.29 7.99 -19.44
C THR A 250 22.45 7.10 -18.21
N ASP A 251 23.15 5.99 -18.36
CA ASP A 251 23.49 5.08 -17.27
C ASP A 251 24.81 5.48 -16.60
N TYR A 252 24.77 5.68 -15.28
CA TYR A 252 25.96 5.80 -14.45
C TYR A 252 26.19 4.51 -13.68
N SER A 253 27.42 3.99 -13.75
CA SER A 253 27.85 2.89 -12.90
C SER A 253 28.85 3.39 -11.89
N TYR A 254 28.52 3.25 -10.61
CA TYR A 254 29.43 3.52 -9.50
C TYR A 254 29.93 2.18 -8.95
N ALA A 255 31.24 1.97 -8.98
CA ALA A 255 31.90 0.79 -8.41
C ALA A 255 33.15 1.22 -7.63
N GLY A 256 33.34 0.70 -6.43
CA GLY A 256 34.50 1.00 -5.59
C GLY A 256 34.57 2.43 -5.05
N LEU A 257 33.51 3.23 -5.22
CA LEU A 257 33.43 4.61 -4.73
C LEU A 257 32.58 4.67 -3.45
N GLU A 258 33.08 5.38 -2.45
CA GLU A 258 32.31 5.67 -1.24
C GLU A 258 31.24 6.74 -1.51
N TYR A 259 30.11 6.63 -0.81
CA TYR A 259 29.07 7.66 -0.86
C TYR A 259 29.56 8.95 -0.19
N GLY A 260 30.00 9.91 -1.00
CA GLY A 260 30.55 11.20 -0.56
C GLY A 260 30.82 12.14 -1.74
N GLY A 261 31.08 13.42 -1.44
CA GLY A 261 31.47 14.41 -2.45
C GLY A 261 30.45 14.57 -3.59
N SER A 262 30.91 14.43 -4.83
CA SER A 262 30.09 14.59 -6.05
C SER A 262 28.96 13.57 -6.15
N VAL A 263 29.13 12.36 -5.61
CA VAL A 263 28.12 11.29 -5.62
C VAL A 263 26.84 11.75 -4.92
N VAL A 264 26.99 12.43 -3.77
CA VAL A 264 25.85 12.99 -3.02
C VAL A 264 25.10 14.00 -3.88
N SER A 265 25.82 14.88 -4.60
CA SER A 265 25.18 15.81 -5.51
C SER A 265 24.45 15.11 -6.66
N VAL A 266 24.96 13.98 -7.18
CA VAL A 266 24.28 13.24 -8.24
C VAL A 266 23.02 12.57 -7.70
N PHE A 267 23.10 11.90 -6.56
CA PHE A 267 21.94 11.28 -5.89
C PHE A 267 20.77 12.27 -5.73
N TRP A 268 21.07 13.45 -5.21
CA TRP A 268 20.03 14.45 -4.97
C TRP A 268 19.50 15.10 -6.25
N LYS A 269 20.31 15.23 -7.30
CA LYS A 269 19.91 15.84 -8.58
C LYS A 269 19.26 14.85 -9.56
N SER A 270 19.50 13.56 -9.41
CA SER A 270 19.05 12.56 -10.39
C SER A 270 17.52 12.41 -10.43
N LEU A 271 16.82 12.79 -9.36
CA LEU A 271 15.38 12.57 -9.25
C LEU A 271 14.52 13.73 -9.77
N ASP A 272 14.99 14.98 -9.63
CA ASP A 272 14.21 16.19 -9.96
C ASP A 272 13.57 16.10 -11.37
N PRO A 273 14.27 15.66 -12.44
CA PRO A 273 13.68 15.55 -13.77
C PRO A 273 12.54 14.52 -13.86
N PHE A 274 12.65 13.38 -13.16
CA PHE A 274 11.60 12.36 -13.14
C PHE A 274 10.34 12.85 -12.42
N LEU A 275 10.49 13.64 -11.36
CA LEU A 275 9.36 14.25 -10.66
C LEU A 275 8.64 15.24 -11.57
N GLU A 276 9.37 16.11 -12.27
CA GLU A 276 8.79 17.07 -13.21
C GLU A 276 8.04 16.39 -14.37
N ASP A 277 8.64 15.37 -14.97
CA ASP A 277 8.00 14.59 -16.04
C ASP A 277 6.74 13.87 -15.52
N THR A 278 6.79 13.29 -14.33
CA THR A 278 5.62 12.66 -13.69
C THR A 278 4.50 13.66 -13.46
N VAL A 279 4.81 14.88 -13.00
CA VAL A 279 3.84 15.96 -12.81
C VAL A 279 3.15 16.30 -14.13
N ARG A 280 3.94 16.52 -15.19
CA ARG A 280 3.40 16.81 -16.53
C ARG A 280 2.49 15.69 -17.02
N GLN A 281 2.94 14.45 -16.97
CA GLN A 281 2.19 13.28 -17.43
C GLN A 281 0.87 13.11 -16.70
N VAL A 282 0.87 13.18 -15.35
CA VAL A 282 -0.36 13.00 -14.57
C VAL A 282 -1.37 14.10 -14.87
N LEU A 283 -0.94 15.36 -14.96
CA LEU A 283 -1.84 16.47 -15.27
C LEU A 283 -2.40 16.36 -16.70
N ASP A 284 -1.58 15.93 -17.66
CA ASP A 284 -2.01 15.70 -19.04
C ASP A 284 -3.01 14.55 -19.15
N GLU A 285 -2.78 13.46 -18.42
CA GLU A 285 -3.69 12.31 -18.36
C GLU A 285 -5.05 12.70 -17.75
N VAL A 286 -5.04 13.47 -16.66
CA VAL A 286 -6.26 13.97 -16.01
C VAL A 286 -6.99 14.96 -16.92
N GLY A 287 -6.28 15.90 -17.54
CA GLY A 287 -6.86 16.89 -18.44
C GLY A 287 -7.54 16.25 -19.67
N LYS A 288 -6.85 15.30 -20.32
CA LYS A 288 -7.43 14.53 -21.44
C LYS A 288 -8.64 13.71 -21.01
N GLU A 289 -8.62 13.15 -19.80
CA GLU A 289 -9.76 12.41 -19.25
C GLU A 289 -10.94 13.35 -18.95
N CYS A 290 -10.69 14.55 -18.44
CA CYS A 290 -11.73 15.56 -18.26
C CYS A 290 -12.37 15.94 -19.60
N GLN A 291 -11.56 16.27 -20.61
CA GLN A 291 -12.03 16.63 -21.95
C GLN A 291 -12.86 15.49 -22.59
N SER A 292 -12.35 14.25 -22.52
CA SER A 292 -13.03 13.08 -23.09
C SER A 292 -14.37 12.77 -22.44
N ASN A 293 -14.56 13.16 -21.17
CA ASN A 293 -15.78 12.92 -20.42
C ASN A 293 -16.68 14.16 -20.26
N GLY A 294 -16.32 15.30 -20.85
CA GLY A 294 -17.05 16.56 -20.68
C GLY A 294 -17.08 17.06 -19.24
N ILE A 295 -16.04 16.79 -18.45
CA ILE A 295 -15.92 17.21 -17.05
C ILE A 295 -15.12 18.52 -17.01
N ASN A 296 -15.59 19.51 -16.23
CA ASN A 296 -14.82 20.73 -15.99
C ASN A 296 -13.45 20.37 -15.35
N PRO A 297 -12.31 20.72 -15.99
CA PRO A 297 -11.00 20.26 -15.58
C PRO A 297 -10.46 20.95 -14.31
N SER A 298 -11.04 22.07 -13.88
CA SER A 298 -10.54 22.89 -12.76
C SER A 298 -10.42 22.09 -11.45
N ALA A 299 -11.49 21.43 -11.02
CA ALA A 299 -11.48 20.68 -9.76
C ALA A 299 -10.60 19.42 -9.84
N PRO A 300 -10.72 18.54 -10.87
CA PRO A 300 -9.87 17.35 -10.97
C PRO A 300 -8.37 17.66 -11.06
N LEU A 301 -7.97 18.71 -11.80
CA LEU A 301 -6.56 19.10 -11.92
C LEU A 301 -6.03 19.70 -10.61
N THR A 302 -6.85 20.46 -9.88
CA THR A 302 -6.47 20.96 -8.54
C THR A 302 -6.26 19.80 -7.56
N GLU A 303 -7.15 18.82 -7.57
CA GLU A 303 -7.01 17.61 -6.76
C GLU A 303 -5.78 16.79 -7.14
N ALA A 304 -5.49 16.66 -8.43
CA ALA A 304 -4.26 16.03 -8.93
C ALA A 304 -3.02 16.78 -8.43
N GLY A 305 -3.04 18.11 -8.43
CA GLY A 305 -1.99 18.96 -7.86
C GLY A 305 -1.69 18.62 -6.40
N TRP A 306 -2.70 18.54 -5.54
CA TRP A 306 -2.52 18.16 -4.13
C TRP A 306 -1.93 16.75 -3.95
N LEU A 307 -2.37 15.81 -4.77
CA LEU A 307 -1.82 14.44 -4.75
C LEU A 307 -0.34 14.43 -5.16
N LEU A 308 0.03 15.21 -6.19
CA LEU A 308 1.41 15.36 -6.66
C LEU A 308 2.31 16.05 -5.63
N GLU A 309 1.85 17.13 -4.98
CA GLU A 309 2.59 17.77 -3.88
C GLU A 309 2.87 16.77 -2.73
N SER A 310 1.87 15.96 -2.40
CA SER A 310 1.98 14.92 -1.38
C SER A 310 2.97 13.81 -1.78
N MET A 311 2.96 13.39 -3.05
CA MET A 311 3.93 12.44 -3.61
C MET A 311 5.35 13.01 -3.53
N ILE A 312 5.59 14.24 -4.02
CA ILE A 312 6.90 14.90 -3.99
C ILE A 312 7.47 14.93 -2.56
N THR A 313 6.64 15.29 -1.59
CA THR A 313 7.03 15.31 -0.18
C THR A 313 7.49 13.93 0.30
N ARG A 314 6.72 12.87 0.02
CA ARG A 314 7.06 11.50 0.42
C ARG A 314 8.33 11.01 -0.26
N VAL A 315 8.51 11.30 -1.55
CA VAL A 315 9.70 10.86 -2.29
C VAL A 315 10.96 11.56 -1.78
N TYR A 316 10.95 12.88 -1.55
CA TYR A 316 12.12 13.56 -0.96
C TYR A 316 12.40 13.11 0.48
N GLN A 317 11.36 12.82 1.26
CA GLN A 317 11.52 12.23 2.58
C GLN A 317 12.22 10.87 2.50
N GLU A 318 11.82 9.99 1.58
CA GLU A 318 12.47 8.71 1.36
C GLU A 318 13.93 8.89 0.91
N MET A 319 14.21 9.85 0.02
CA MET A 319 15.58 10.19 -0.37
C MET A 319 16.42 10.61 0.83
N ALA A 320 15.88 11.43 1.75
CA ALA A 320 16.58 11.83 2.96
C ALA A 320 16.88 10.66 3.89
N GLU A 321 15.99 9.66 3.94
CA GLU A 321 16.23 8.44 4.72
C GLU A 321 17.32 7.57 4.08
N VAL A 322 17.31 7.41 2.75
CA VAL A 322 18.37 6.70 2.02
C VAL A 322 19.71 7.41 2.18
N ASP A 323 19.76 8.72 1.99
CA ASP A 323 20.95 9.55 2.20
C ASP A 323 21.51 9.40 3.64
N GLN A 324 20.64 9.44 4.65
CA GLN A 324 21.04 9.21 6.04
C GLN A 324 21.67 7.82 6.24
N LYS A 325 21.06 6.78 5.66
CA LYS A 325 21.58 5.41 5.73
C LYS A 325 22.96 5.30 5.07
N LEU A 326 23.12 5.93 3.90
CA LEU A 326 24.39 5.90 3.16
C LEU A 326 25.50 6.67 3.88
N ARG A 327 25.19 7.83 4.46
CA ARG A 327 26.17 8.61 5.27
C ARG A 327 26.52 7.94 6.59
N GLY A 328 25.54 7.32 7.26
CA GLY A 328 25.73 6.66 8.56
C GLY A 328 26.47 5.33 8.50
N ARG A 329 26.67 4.75 7.30
CA ARG A 329 27.31 3.44 7.09
C ARG A 329 26.74 2.34 8.00
N ARG A 330 27.46 2.03 9.09
CA ARG A 330 27.15 0.97 10.07
C ARG A 330 26.26 1.43 11.23
N ASP A 331 26.18 2.74 11.48
CA ASP A 331 25.32 3.31 12.52
C ASP A 331 24.45 4.44 11.96
N ARG A 332 23.19 4.13 11.68
CA ARG A 332 22.21 5.08 11.15
C ARG A 332 21.99 6.29 12.06
N LYS A 333 22.18 6.13 13.38
CA LYS A 333 21.91 7.20 14.35
C LYS A 333 23.07 8.18 14.49
N SER A 334 24.23 7.86 13.92
CA SER A 334 25.40 8.72 13.96
C SER A 334 25.27 10.00 13.13
N VAL A 335 24.35 10.02 12.16
CA VAL A 335 24.20 11.13 11.21
C VAL A 335 22.75 11.64 11.21
N PRO A 336 22.52 12.97 11.33
CA PRO A 336 21.19 13.53 11.25
C PRO A 336 20.62 13.43 9.82
N ARG A 337 19.30 13.22 9.75
CA ARG A 337 18.55 13.23 8.50
C ARG A 337 18.64 14.59 7.83
N THR A 338 18.89 14.61 6.52
CA THR A 338 18.95 15.84 5.73
C THR A 338 17.57 16.50 5.69
N GLU A 339 17.51 17.79 5.99
CA GLU A 339 16.30 18.58 5.80
C GLU A 339 16.04 18.76 4.30
N VAL A 340 14.81 18.50 3.87
CA VAL A 340 14.43 18.49 2.44
C VAL A 340 13.45 19.60 2.06
N GLU A 341 13.09 20.47 2.99
CA GLU A 341 12.11 21.53 2.75
C GLU A 341 12.52 22.47 1.61
N TRP A 342 13.82 22.76 1.51
CA TRP A 342 14.39 23.58 0.44
C TRP A 342 14.27 22.94 -0.96
N ARG A 343 14.06 21.62 -1.05
CA ARG A 343 13.77 20.91 -2.31
C ARG A 343 12.27 20.74 -2.56
N ILE A 344 11.51 20.49 -1.50
CA ILE A 344 10.05 20.34 -1.58
C ILE A 344 9.43 21.64 -2.09
N LYS A 345 9.75 22.79 -1.49
CA LYS A 345 9.13 24.08 -1.83
C LYS A 345 9.22 24.44 -3.33
N PRO A 346 10.40 24.48 -3.97
CA PRO A 346 10.49 24.82 -5.38
C PRO A 346 9.73 23.83 -6.28
N MET A 347 9.78 22.53 -5.96
CA MET A 347 9.08 21.52 -6.76
C MET A 347 7.55 21.62 -6.61
N THR A 348 7.04 21.91 -5.41
CA THR A 348 5.61 22.18 -5.21
C THR A 348 5.14 23.44 -5.93
N GLU A 349 5.99 24.47 -6.02
CA GLU A 349 5.65 25.66 -6.80
C GLU A 349 5.54 25.35 -8.30
N LYS A 350 6.47 24.55 -8.84
CA LYS A 350 6.36 24.04 -10.22
C LYS A 350 5.08 23.24 -10.45
N VAL A 351 4.63 22.43 -9.47
CA VAL A 351 3.34 21.73 -9.56
C VAL A 351 2.20 22.72 -9.71
N ARG A 352 2.16 23.78 -8.90
CA ARG A 352 1.11 24.80 -8.96
C ARG A 352 1.10 25.55 -10.28
N GLU A 353 2.27 25.91 -10.80
CA GLU A 353 2.42 26.51 -12.12
C GLU A 353 1.89 25.57 -13.21
N HIS A 354 2.26 24.29 -13.16
CA HIS A 354 1.77 23.28 -14.10
C HIS A 354 0.27 23.04 -13.99
N VAL A 355 -0.31 23.04 -12.79
CA VAL A 355 -1.77 22.95 -12.58
C VAL A 355 -2.46 24.16 -13.22
N LYS A 356 -1.96 25.38 -12.98
CA LYS A 356 -2.52 26.60 -13.58
C LYS A 356 -2.46 26.53 -15.12
N ALA A 357 -1.33 26.11 -15.67
CA ALA A 357 -1.17 25.94 -17.11
C ALA A 357 -2.11 24.86 -17.69
N ALA A 358 -2.23 23.72 -17.02
CA ALA A 358 -3.11 22.64 -17.43
C ALA A 358 -4.59 23.06 -17.37
N VAL A 359 -5.02 23.77 -16.31
CA VAL A 359 -6.39 24.30 -16.22
C VAL A 359 -6.68 25.27 -17.35
N ALA A 360 -5.75 26.17 -17.69
CA ALA A 360 -5.92 27.08 -18.81
C ALA A 360 -6.01 26.32 -20.15
N LEU A 361 -5.13 25.34 -20.37
CA LEU A 361 -5.09 24.52 -21.59
C LEU A 361 -6.38 23.72 -21.81
N TYR A 362 -6.84 23.01 -20.79
CA TYR A 362 -7.98 22.11 -20.90
C TYR A 362 -9.34 22.81 -20.72
N SER A 363 -9.38 24.01 -20.13
CA SER A 363 -10.60 24.84 -20.09
C SER A 363 -10.83 25.63 -21.38
N ALA A 364 -9.78 25.88 -22.17
CA ALA A 364 -9.86 26.67 -23.42
C ALA A 364 -10.27 25.84 -24.65
N SER A 365 -10.75 24.60 -24.47
CA SER A 365 -11.12 23.74 -25.58
C SER A 365 -12.30 24.37 -26.35
N PRO A 366 -12.21 24.50 -27.68
CA PRO A 366 -13.16 25.26 -28.48
C PRO A 366 -14.52 24.56 -28.56
N ASP A 367 -15.58 25.37 -28.53
CA ASP A 367 -16.96 24.99 -28.84
C ASP A 367 -17.08 24.27 -30.20
#